data_AF-A0A120E916-F1
#
_entry.id   AF-A0A120E916-F1
#
_cell.length_a   1.000
_cell.length_b   1.000
_cell.length_c   1.000
_cell.angle_alpha   90.00
_cell.angle_beta   90.00
_cell.angle_gamma   90.00
#
_symmetry.space_group_name_H-M   'P 1'
#
loop_
_entity.id
_entity.type
_entity.pdbx_description
1 polymer ?
#
loop_
_entity_poly.entity_id
_entity_poly.type
_entity_poly.pdbx_seq_one_letter_code
_entity_poly.pdbx_strand_id
1 'polypeptide(L)'
;ESARANRQDVIAEVNAQRASARTLARLERKRQQAEAMGEKARAAETGEDLERKKNWEYSIEDNERWDKKQARKERRADYSFTDYDDVTRRKYKKDLDDFKPDLATYNKQREATLQSDALVAAATGGELGPVLHDNGLYRDANSFVYADHKPTDDQVDRMISKLNSDIDKRQKRSRQRDDEDQGDITWINEKNRQFNRKLSRYYDDVTRETRENFERGAYL
;
A
#
# COMPACT_ATOMS: atom_id res chain seq x y z
N GLU A 1 27.36 -27.84 -19.27
CA GLU A 1 28.01 -26.53 -19.00
C GLU A 1 27.37 -25.39 -19.78
N SER A 2 27.05 -25.58 -21.06
CA SER A 2 26.42 -24.56 -21.93
C SER A 2 25.08 -24.00 -21.42
N ALA A 3 24.22 -24.83 -20.82
CA ALA A 3 22.95 -24.35 -20.24
C ALA A 3 23.13 -23.37 -19.06
N ARG A 4 24.23 -23.50 -18.30
CA ARG A 4 24.55 -22.59 -17.20
C ARG A 4 25.12 -21.27 -17.73
N ALA A 5 25.98 -21.33 -18.74
CA ALA A 5 26.50 -20.15 -19.44
C ALA A 5 25.36 -19.35 -20.08
N ASN A 6 24.47 -19.99 -20.84
CA ASN A 6 23.32 -19.31 -21.45
C ASN A 6 22.42 -18.62 -20.41
N ARG A 7 22.18 -19.24 -19.25
CA ARG A 7 21.41 -18.62 -18.16
C ARG A 7 22.15 -17.41 -17.59
N GLN A 8 23.47 -17.49 -17.42
CA GLN A 8 24.28 -16.37 -16.94
C GLN A 8 24.28 -15.21 -17.94
N ASP A 9 24.37 -15.49 -19.24
CA ASP A 9 24.32 -14.49 -20.30
C ASP A 9 22.96 -13.79 -20.36
N VAL A 10 21.86 -14.55 -20.28
CA VAL A 10 20.50 -13.97 -20.20
C VAL A 10 20.34 -13.10 -18.95
N ILE A 11 20.87 -13.52 -17.79
CA ILE A 11 20.84 -12.71 -16.57
C ILE A 11 21.69 -11.44 -16.74
N ALA A 12 22.88 -11.54 -17.35
CA ALA A 12 23.76 -10.40 -17.60
C ALA A 12 23.11 -9.40 -18.57
N GLU A 13 22.45 -9.86 -19.62
CA GLU A 13 21.72 -9.03 -20.56
C GLU A 13 20.54 -8.32 -19.89
N VAL A 14 19.72 -9.05 -19.11
CA VAL A 14 18.63 -8.45 -18.33
C VAL A 14 19.15 -7.43 -17.33
N ASN A 15 20.30 -7.69 -16.70
CA ASN A 15 20.94 -6.74 -15.79
C ASN A 15 21.48 -5.50 -16.52
N ALA A 16 22.05 -5.66 -17.71
CA ALA A 16 22.51 -4.56 -18.56
C ALA A 16 21.35 -3.69 -19.06
N GLN A 17 20.26 -4.30 -19.51
CA GLN A 17 19.02 -3.60 -19.89
C GLN A 17 18.40 -2.85 -18.70
N ARG A 18 18.39 -3.44 -17.50
CA ARG A 18 17.94 -2.75 -16.28
C ARG A 18 18.87 -1.61 -15.90
N ALA A 19 20.18 -1.78 -16.05
CA ALA A 19 21.16 -0.74 -15.79
C ALA A 19 20.99 0.44 -16.77
N SER A 20 20.76 0.17 -18.07
CA SER A 20 20.51 1.19 -19.08
C SER A 20 19.19 1.92 -18.85
N ALA A 21 18.11 1.23 -18.48
CA ALA A 21 16.85 1.88 -18.11
C ALA A 21 17.01 2.80 -16.88
N ARG A 22 17.80 2.38 -15.88
CA ARG A 22 18.10 3.21 -14.69
C ARG A 22 18.95 4.43 -15.03
N THR A 23 19.96 4.29 -15.90
CA THR A 23 20.80 5.42 -16.31
C THR A 23 20.01 6.40 -17.18
N LEU A 24 19.16 5.91 -18.09
CA LEU A 24 18.24 6.74 -18.88
C LEU A 24 17.29 7.52 -17.99
N ALA A 25 16.61 6.88 -17.02
CA ALA A 25 15.74 7.57 -16.08
C ALA A 25 16.50 8.60 -15.22
N ARG A 26 17.75 8.33 -14.85
CA ARG A 26 18.60 9.31 -14.13
C ARG A 26 18.95 10.50 -15.02
N LEU A 27 19.30 10.26 -16.29
CA LEU A 27 19.59 11.31 -17.26
C LEU A 27 18.35 12.16 -17.54
N GLU A 28 17.18 11.53 -17.68
CA GLU A 28 15.91 12.22 -17.88
C GLU A 28 15.55 13.10 -16.68
N ARG A 29 15.69 12.60 -15.44
CA ARG A 29 15.50 13.44 -14.24
C ARG A 29 16.46 14.63 -14.21
N LYS A 30 17.74 14.43 -14.57
CA LYS A 30 18.71 15.53 -14.69
C LYS A 30 18.30 16.54 -15.76
N ARG A 31 17.77 16.06 -16.90
CA ARG A 31 17.26 16.90 -17.98
C ARG A 31 16.07 17.74 -17.51
N GLN A 32 15.07 17.11 -16.89
CA GLN A 32 13.90 17.79 -16.32
C GLN A 32 14.30 18.80 -15.24
N GLN A 33 15.28 18.47 -14.40
CA GLN A 33 15.83 19.42 -13.43
C GLN A 33 16.51 20.61 -14.11
N ALA A 34 17.30 20.37 -15.16
CA ALA A 34 17.94 21.44 -15.93
C ALA A 34 16.91 22.33 -16.64
N GLU A 35 15.87 21.73 -17.24
CA GLU A 35 14.74 22.43 -17.85
C GLU A 35 13.99 23.28 -16.81
N ALA A 36 13.61 22.70 -15.66
CA ALA A 36 12.92 23.42 -14.59
C ALA A 36 13.78 24.54 -13.97
N MET A 37 15.10 24.34 -13.84
CA MET A 37 16.02 25.39 -13.39
C MET A 37 16.17 26.50 -14.44
N GLY A 38 16.19 26.14 -15.73
CA GLY A 38 16.22 27.10 -16.83
C GLY A 38 14.93 27.92 -16.92
N GLU A 39 13.77 27.30 -16.76
CA GLU A 39 12.47 27.99 -16.68
C GLU A 39 12.39 28.95 -15.50
N LYS A 40 12.89 28.54 -14.33
CA LYS A 40 13.02 29.43 -13.14
C LYS A 40 13.94 30.61 -13.39
N ALA A 41 15.08 30.39 -14.04
CA ALA A 41 16.00 31.47 -14.40
C ALA A 41 15.34 32.45 -15.38
N ARG A 42 14.71 31.95 -16.45
CA ARG A 42 13.97 32.79 -17.41
C ARG A 42 12.84 33.58 -16.76
N ALA A 43 12.08 32.95 -15.87
CA ALA A 43 11.00 33.62 -15.15
C ALA A 43 11.48 34.71 -14.19
N ALA A 44 12.65 34.53 -13.56
CA ALA A 44 13.29 35.56 -12.75
C ALA A 44 13.76 36.75 -13.61
N GLU A 45 14.25 36.49 -14.83
CA GLU A 45 14.64 37.53 -15.79
C GLU A 45 13.43 38.29 -16.37
N THR A 46 12.33 37.60 -16.66
CA THR A 46 11.10 38.22 -17.22
C THR A 46 10.19 38.81 -16.14
N GLY A 47 10.40 38.49 -14.86
CA GLY A 47 9.56 38.91 -13.74
C GLY A 47 8.19 38.21 -13.70
N GLU A 48 8.05 37.04 -14.32
CA GLU A 48 6.80 36.29 -14.38
C GLU A 48 6.67 35.28 -13.21
N ASP A 49 5.51 35.23 -12.56
CA ASP A 49 5.21 34.24 -11.53
C ASP A 49 4.92 32.85 -12.14
N LEU A 50 5.91 31.95 -12.12
CA LEU A 50 5.76 30.57 -12.60
C LEU A 50 4.64 29.80 -11.90
N GLU A 51 4.53 29.97 -10.58
CA GLU A 51 3.51 29.29 -9.80
C GLU A 51 2.10 29.76 -10.18
N ARG A 52 1.94 31.04 -10.57
CA ARG A 52 0.65 31.55 -11.06
C ARG A 52 0.28 30.93 -12.41
N LYS A 53 1.25 30.81 -13.33
CA LYS A 53 1.03 30.16 -14.63
C LYS A 53 0.64 28.68 -14.47
N LYS A 54 1.33 27.95 -13.58
CA LYS A 54 0.99 26.55 -13.27
C LYS A 54 -0.38 26.41 -12.61
N ASN A 55 -0.73 27.32 -11.71
CA ASN A 55 -2.04 27.30 -11.06
C ASN A 55 -3.21 27.54 -12.03
N TRP A 56 -2.97 28.21 -13.16
CA TRP A 56 -3.98 28.37 -14.22
C TRP A 56 -4.22 27.08 -15.02
N GLU A 57 -3.27 26.15 -15.03
CA GLU A 57 -3.41 24.86 -15.71
C GLU A 57 -4.26 23.87 -14.90
N TYR A 58 -4.41 24.10 -13.59
CA TYR A 58 -5.22 23.24 -12.74
C TYR A 58 -6.70 23.60 -12.81
N SER A 59 -7.51 22.63 -13.24
CA SER A 59 -8.97 22.71 -13.14
C SER A 59 -9.42 22.62 -11.68
N ILE A 60 -10.61 23.16 -11.38
CA ILE A 60 -11.24 23.04 -10.06
C ILE A 60 -11.38 21.57 -9.66
N GLU A 61 -11.78 20.70 -10.60
CA GLU A 61 -11.92 19.26 -10.36
C GLU A 61 -10.59 18.58 -10.00
N ASP A 62 -9.49 19.03 -10.60
CA ASP A 62 -8.16 18.47 -10.33
C ASP A 62 -7.68 18.89 -8.93
N ASN A 63 -7.93 20.14 -8.54
CA ASN A 63 -7.66 20.63 -7.20
C ASN A 63 -8.49 19.87 -6.15
N GLU A 64 -9.78 19.65 -6.37
CA GLU A 64 -10.62 18.88 -5.44
C GLU A 64 -10.14 17.42 -5.29
N ARG A 65 -9.75 16.78 -6.40
CA ARG A 65 -9.17 15.42 -6.37
C ARG A 65 -7.85 15.40 -5.61
N TRP A 66 -7.02 16.43 -5.80
CA TRP A 66 -5.75 16.58 -5.12
C TRP A 66 -5.94 16.78 -3.61
N ASP A 67 -6.82 17.67 -3.20
CA ASP A 67 -7.12 17.95 -1.79
C ASP A 67 -7.69 16.71 -1.11
N LYS A 68 -8.60 15.99 -1.78
CA LYS A 68 -9.12 14.71 -1.30
C LYS A 68 -8.01 13.67 -1.11
N LYS A 69 -7.01 13.65 -2.00
CA LYS A 69 -5.84 12.77 -1.89
C LYS A 69 -4.93 13.18 -0.74
N GLN A 70 -4.68 14.47 -0.53
CA GLN A 70 -3.88 14.97 0.60
C GLN A 70 -4.56 14.71 1.94
N ALA A 71 -5.84 15.05 2.09
CA ALA A 71 -6.62 14.74 3.28
C ALA A 71 -6.66 13.24 3.57
N ARG A 72 -6.75 12.39 2.54
CA ARG A 72 -6.64 10.93 2.69
C ARG A 72 -5.26 10.51 3.21
N LYS A 73 -4.18 11.12 2.71
CA LYS A 73 -2.81 10.83 3.12
C LYS A 73 -2.56 11.25 4.55
N GLU A 74 -3.03 12.42 4.94
CA GLU A 74 -2.93 12.95 6.32
C GLU A 74 -3.62 12.01 7.31
N ARG A 75 -4.88 11.63 7.05
CA ARG A 75 -5.59 10.63 7.89
C ARG A 75 -4.91 9.26 7.97
N ARG A 76 -4.02 8.95 7.02
CA ARG A 76 -3.24 7.69 6.99
C ARG A 76 -1.87 7.81 7.64
N ALA A 77 -1.42 9.03 7.92
CA ALA A 77 -0.17 9.30 8.63
C ALA A 77 -0.29 9.01 10.13
N ASP A 78 -1.52 8.87 10.65
CA ASP A 78 -1.76 8.47 12.04
C ASP A 78 -1.40 6.99 12.28
N TYR A 79 -0.19 6.79 12.79
CA TYR A 79 0.34 5.47 13.15
C TYR A 79 0.05 5.07 14.60
N SER A 80 -0.63 5.91 15.37
CA SER A 80 -0.98 5.60 16.75
C SER A 80 -1.88 4.36 16.82
N PHE A 81 -1.61 3.54 17.82
CA PHE A 81 -2.46 2.41 18.17
C PHE A 81 -3.56 2.91 19.10
N THR A 82 -4.80 2.70 18.70
CA THR A 82 -6.00 3.04 19.47
C THR A 82 -6.70 1.76 19.91
N ASP A 83 -7.26 1.03 18.96
CA ASP A 83 -7.94 -0.24 19.16
C ASP A 83 -7.65 -1.22 18.01
N TYR A 84 -7.80 -2.52 18.27
CA TYR A 84 -7.65 -3.58 17.29
C TYR A 84 -8.67 -3.45 16.15
N ASP A 85 -9.91 -3.05 16.43
CA ASP A 85 -10.95 -2.87 15.41
C ASP A 85 -10.63 -1.71 14.47
N ASP A 86 -10.04 -0.63 14.99
CA ASP A 86 -9.60 0.46 14.12
C ASP A 86 -8.40 0.05 13.26
N VAL A 87 -7.46 -0.73 13.81
CA VAL A 87 -6.33 -1.27 13.04
C VAL A 87 -6.80 -2.20 11.92
N THR A 88 -7.75 -3.09 12.20
CA THR A 88 -8.31 -4.02 11.19
C THR A 88 -9.06 -3.24 10.11
N ARG A 89 -9.86 -2.25 10.49
CA ARG A 89 -10.55 -1.33 9.56
C ARG A 89 -9.58 -0.56 8.67
N ARG A 90 -8.50 0.00 9.25
CA ARG A 90 -7.45 0.70 8.50
C ARG A 90 -6.76 -0.22 7.50
N LYS A 91 -6.45 -1.47 7.91
CA LYS A 91 -5.89 -2.49 7.02
C LYS A 91 -6.87 -2.83 5.89
N TYR A 92 -8.13 -3.12 6.18
CA TYR A 92 -9.14 -3.45 5.19
C TYR A 92 -9.29 -2.33 4.13
N LYS A 93 -9.37 -1.07 4.58
CA LYS A 93 -9.40 0.10 3.66
C LYS A 93 -8.16 0.23 2.78
N LYS A 94 -7.01 -0.28 3.22
CA LYS A 94 -5.78 -0.30 2.40
C LYS A 94 -5.82 -1.44 1.41
N ASP A 95 -6.25 -2.62 1.84
CA ASP A 95 -6.40 -3.79 0.97
C ASP A 95 -7.41 -3.52 -0.17
N LEU A 96 -8.46 -2.74 0.10
CA LEU A 96 -9.42 -2.27 -0.92
C LEU A 96 -8.80 -1.35 -1.98
N ASP A 97 -7.77 -0.57 -1.64
CA ASP A 97 -7.07 0.25 -2.64
C ASP A 97 -6.14 -0.57 -3.51
N ASP A 98 -5.50 -1.57 -2.91
CA ASP A 98 -4.57 -2.46 -3.60
C ASP A 98 -5.34 -3.47 -4.48
N PHE A 99 -6.62 -3.74 -4.15
CA PHE A 99 -7.50 -4.63 -4.89
C PHE A 99 -7.93 -4.01 -6.23
N LYS A 100 -7.62 -4.72 -7.32
CA LYS A 100 -8.05 -4.36 -8.68
C LYS A 100 -9.01 -5.42 -9.19
N PRO A 101 -10.32 -5.13 -9.28
CA PRO A 101 -11.29 -6.06 -9.83
C PRO A 101 -11.01 -6.36 -11.30
N ASP A 102 -11.15 -7.63 -11.69
CA ASP A 102 -11.15 -8.02 -13.09
C ASP A 102 -12.57 -7.90 -13.67
N LEU A 103 -12.82 -6.79 -14.35
CA LEU A 103 -14.14 -6.48 -14.90
C LEU A 103 -14.53 -7.42 -16.05
N ALA A 104 -13.57 -7.99 -16.77
CA ALA A 104 -13.85 -8.85 -17.92
C ALA A 104 -14.41 -10.21 -17.47
N THR A 105 -13.80 -10.83 -16.45
CA THR A 105 -14.33 -12.07 -15.88
C THR A 105 -15.65 -11.86 -15.15
N TYR A 106 -15.81 -10.72 -14.47
CA TYR A 106 -17.09 -10.35 -13.87
C TYR A 106 -18.21 -10.21 -14.90
N ASN A 107 -17.98 -9.50 -16.01
CA ASN A 107 -18.98 -9.34 -17.07
C ASN A 107 -19.36 -10.67 -17.71
N LYS A 108 -18.40 -11.56 -17.97
CA LYS A 108 -18.67 -12.92 -18.48
C LYS A 108 -19.54 -13.74 -17.54
N GLN A 109 -19.24 -13.70 -16.24
CA GLN A 109 -20.04 -14.39 -15.21
C GLN A 109 -21.45 -13.81 -15.14
N ARG A 110 -21.57 -12.47 -15.20
CA ARG A 110 -22.84 -11.77 -15.23
C ARG A 110 -23.69 -12.16 -16.43
N GLU A 111 -23.12 -12.15 -17.64
CA GLU A 111 -23.82 -12.57 -18.86
C GLU A 111 -24.28 -14.03 -18.79
N ALA A 112 -23.41 -14.94 -18.31
CA ALA A 112 -23.76 -16.35 -18.13
C ALA A 112 -24.94 -16.55 -17.18
N THR A 113 -24.96 -15.84 -16.04
CA THR A 113 -26.07 -15.91 -15.07
C THR A 113 -27.37 -15.32 -15.63
N LEU A 114 -27.29 -14.25 -16.43
CA LEU A 114 -28.47 -13.65 -17.06
C LEU A 114 -29.05 -14.57 -18.14
N GLN A 115 -28.20 -15.28 -18.89
CA GLN A 115 -28.64 -16.26 -19.90
C GLN A 115 -29.30 -17.48 -19.26
N SER A 116 -28.76 -17.98 -18.14
CA SER A 116 -29.37 -19.10 -17.42
C SER A 116 -30.73 -18.73 -16.83
N ASP A 117 -30.85 -17.52 -16.28
CA ASP A 117 -32.09 -17.00 -15.71
C ASP A 117 -33.18 -16.81 -16.78
N ALA A 118 -32.81 -16.26 -17.94
CA ALA A 118 -33.71 -16.14 -19.10
C ALA A 118 -34.20 -17.51 -19.61
N LEU A 119 -33.37 -18.56 -19.56
CA LEU A 119 -33.75 -19.91 -19.97
C LEU A 119 -34.74 -20.56 -19.00
N VAL A 120 -34.55 -20.36 -17.69
CA VAL A 120 -35.45 -20.87 -16.65
C VAL A 120 -36.81 -20.18 -16.72
N ALA A 121 -36.83 -18.85 -16.92
CA ALA A 121 -38.06 -18.08 -17.09
C ALA A 121 -38.87 -18.50 -18.34
N ALA A 122 -38.20 -18.85 -19.44
CA ALA A 122 -38.85 -19.36 -20.65
C ALA A 122 -39.42 -20.77 -20.46
N ALA A 123 -38.82 -21.60 -19.61
CA ALA A 123 -39.25 -22.97 -19.35
C ALA A 123 -40.42 -23.09 -18.37
N THR A 124 -40.59 -22.12 -17.45
CA THR A 124 -41.59 -22.17 -16.37
C THR A 124 -42.92 -21.49 -16.68
N GLY A 125 -43.11 -20.96 -17.88
CA GLY A 125 -44.45 -20.59 -18.37
C GLY A 125 -45.21 -19.60 -17.48
N GLY A 126 -44.55 -18.53 -17.02
CA GLY A 126 -45.22 -17.29 -16.59
C GLY A 126 -46.11 -17.31 -15.33
N GLU A 127 -46.11 -18.36 -14.50
CA GLU A 127 -46.87 -18.35 -13.24
C GLU A 127 -46.01 -17.83 -12.07
N LEU A 128 -46.19 -16.55 -11.74
CA LEU A 128 -45.46 -15.82 -10.69
C LEU A 128 -46.02 -16.16 -9.30
N GLY A 129 -45.54 -17.27 -8.69
CA GLY A 129 -45.52 -17.44 -7.24
C GLY A 129 -44.50 -16.49 -6.58
N PRO A 130 -44.58 -16.24 -5.26
CA PRO A 130 -43.90 -15.11 -4.61
C PRO A 130 -42.40 -15.11 -4.94
N VAL A 131 -42.00 -14.04 -5.60
CA VAL A 131 -40.68 -13.77 -6.17
C VAL A 131 -39.56 -14.07 -5.18
N LEU A 132 -39.07 -15.31 -5.21
CA LEU A 132 -37.71 -15.62 -4.80
C LEU A 132 -36.84 -14.92 -5.85
N HIS A 133 -36.10 -13.90 -5.44
CA HIS A 133 -35.27 -13.09 -6.33
C HIS A 133 -34.26 -13.97 -7.08
N ASP A 134 -34.62 -14.44 -8.28
CA ASP A 134 -33.86 -15.36 -9.13
C ASP A 134 -32.72 -14.66 -9.89
N ASN A 135 -32.15 -13.60 -9.33
CA ASN A 135 -30.87 -13.14 -9.84
C ASN A 135 -29.79 -14.02 -9.20
N GLY A 136 -29.46 -15.14 -9.85
CA GLY A 136 -28.36 -16.01 -9.44
C GLY A 136 -27.03 -15.29 -9.17
N LEU A 137 -26.86 -14.08 -9.73
CA LEU A 137 -25.76 -13.14 -9.47
C LEU A 137 -26.00 -12.18 -8.28
N TYR A 138 -27.22 -11.66 -8.11
CA TYR A 138 -27.60 -10.72 -7.04
C TYR A 138 -28.45 -11.45 -6.00
N ARG A 139 -27.77 -12.26 -5.19
CA ARG A 139 -28.40 -13.08 -4.15
C ARG A 139 -28.70 -12.26 -2.89
N ASP A 140 -29.86 -12.49 -2.29
CA ASP A 140 -30.22 -11.96 -0.97
C ASP A 140 -29.67 -12.85 0.16
N ALA A 141 -29.61 -12.32 1.38
CA ALA A 141 -29.18 -13.03 2.59
C ALA A 141 -30.00 -14.32 2.86
N ASN A 142 -31.23 -14.39 2.37
CA ASN A 142 -32.12 -15.55 2.51
C ASN A 142 -32.04 -16.56 1.35
N SER A 143 -31.11 -16.40 0.41
CA SER A 143 -30.90 -17.35 -0.69
C SER A 143 -30.34 -18.68 -0.20
N PHE A 144 -30.97 -19.79 -0.56
CA PHE A 144 -30.52 -21.16 -0.22
C PHE A 144 -29.36 -21.68 -1.07
N VAL A 145 -29.00 -20.99 -2.16
CA VAL A 145 -27.89 -21.38 -3.05
C VAL A 145 -26.55 -21.00 -2.39
N TYR A 146 -25.89 -21.99 -1.77
CA TYR A 146 -24.62 -21.84 -1.03
C TYR A 146 -23.60 -22.90 -1.47
N ALA A 147 -22.31 -22.53 -1.47
CA ALA A 147 -21.17 -23.40 -1.79
C ALA A 147 -21.03 -23.93 -3.23
N ASP A 148 -21.77 -23.39 -4.21
CA ASP A 148 -21.64 -23.80 -5.62
C ASP A 148 -20.43 -23.19 -6.35
N HIS A 149 -19.82 -22.14 -5.79
CA HIS A 149 -18.71 -21.45 -6.43
C HIS A 149 -17.41 -22.24 -6.27
N LYS A 150 -16.86 -22.73 -7.38
CA LYS A 150 -15.52 -23.30 -7.47
C LYS A 150 -14.60 -22.27 -8.15
N PRO A 151 -13.75 -21.54 -7.41
CA PRO A 151 -12.83 -20.59 -8.00
C PRO A 151 -11.82 -21.33 -8.88
N THR A 152 -11.27 -20.63 -9.88
CA THR A 152 -10.18 -21.20 -10.68
C THR A 152 -8.87 -21.18 -9.91
N ASP A 153 -7.95 -22.08 -10.23
CA ASP A 153 -6.64 -22.15 -9.58
C ASP A 153 -5.89 -20.81 -9.64
N ASP A 154 -5.97 -20.09 -10.76
CA ASP A 154 -5.40 -18.74 -10.91
C ASP A 154 -5.94 -17.71 -9.90
N GLN A 155 -7.21 -17.84 -9.49
CA GLN A 155 -7.82 -16.95 -8.49
C GLN A 155 -7.33 -17.31 -7.09
N VAL A 156 -7.20 -18.62 -6.82
CA VAL A 156 -6.63 -19.14 -5.56
C VAL A 156 -5.18 -18.69 -5.41
N ASP A 157 -4.37 -18.79 -6.46
CA ASP A 157 -2.97 -18.37 -6.45
C ASP A 157 -2.81 -16.88 -6.19
N ARG A 158 -3.66 -16.03 -6.79
CA ARG A 158 -3.70 -14.59 -6.51
C ARG A 158 -3.99 -14.30 -5.03
N MET A 159 -4.94 -15.04 -4.45
CA MET A 159 -5.30 -14.92 -3.04
C MET A 159 -4.15 -15.35 -2.13
N ILE A 160 -3.50 -16.48 -2.42
CA ILE A 160 -2.35 -16.99 -1.66
C ILE A 160 -1.17 -16.00 -1.73
N SER A 161 -0.88 -15.46 -2.92
CA SER A 161 0.18 -14.46 -3.11
C SER A 161 -0.07 -13.20 -2.26
N LYS A 162 -1.32 -12.72 -2.18
CA LYS A 162 -1.69 -11.64 -1.27
C LYS A 162 -1.46 -12.02 0.20
N LEU A 163 -1.90 -13.20 0.62
CA LEU A 163 -1.73 -13.63 2.02
C LEU A 163 -0.26 -13.70 2.41
N ASN A 164 0.59 -14.28 1.57
CA ASN A 164 2.02 -14.34 1.82
C ASN A 164 2.63 -12.93 1.93
N SER A 165 2.24 -12.02 1.03
CA SER A 165 2.65 -10.62 1.09
C SER A 165 2.22 -9.92 2.38
N ASP A 166 1.04 -10.23 2.89
CA ASP A 166 0.52 -9.67 4.15
C ASP A 166 1.23 -10.26 5.38
N ILE A 167 1.57 -11.55 5.35
CA ILE A 167 2.38 -12.21 6.39
C ILE A 167 3.76 -11.56 6.45
N ASP A 168 4.42 -11.35 5.31
CA ASP A 168 5.72 -10.68 5.22
C ASP A 168 5.67 -9.25 5.78
N LYS A 169 4.63 -8.48 5.42
CA LYS A 169 4.43 -7.12 5.94
C LYS A 169 4.23 -7.13 7.46
N ARG A 170 3.51 -8.13 8.00
CA ARG A 170 3.28 -8.28 9.45
C ARG A 170 4.59 -8.59 10.18
N GLN A 171 5.41 -9.48 9.64
CA GLN A 171 6.73 -9.81 10.20
C GLN A 171 7.66 -8.58 10.21
N LYS A 172 7.66 -7.78 9.13
CA LYS A 172 8.50 -6.59 8.97
C LYS A 172 7.95 -5.33 9.66
N ARG A 173 6.83 -5.42 10.38
CA ARG A 173 6.21 -4.27 11.06
C ARG A 173 7.06 -3.76 12.23
N SER A 174 7.67 -4.68 12.97
CA SER A 174 8.65 -4.34 14.02
C SER A 174 10.03 -4.33 13.41
N ARG A 175 10.63 -3.15 13.26
CA ARG A 175 12.00 -2.99 12.76
C ARG A 175 12.95 -2.80 13.92
N GLN A 176 14.12 -3.44 13.83
CA GLN A 176 15.25 -3.11 14.70
C GLN A 176 15.64 -1.65 14.43
N ARG A 177 15.98 -0.91 15.50
CA ARG A 177 16.48 0.46 15.40
C ARG A 177 17.99 0.39 15.53
N ASP A 178 18.71 1.08 14.66
CA ASP A 178 20.17 1.09 14.63
C ASP A 178 20.76 2.00 15.73
N ASP A 179 19.92 2.80 16.40
CA ASP A 179 20.30 3.73 17.48
C ASP A 179 20.86 3.02 18.74
N GLU A 180 20.81 1.68 18.79
CA GLU A 180 21.13 0.89 19.99
C GLU A 180 22.60 0.45 20.09
N ASP A 181 23.38 0.55 19.00
CA ASP A 181 24.79 0.09 18.96
C ASP A 181 25.82 1.22 19.19
N GLN A 182 25.38 2.49 19.23
CA GLN A 182 26.26 3.66 19.38
C GLN A 182 26.31 4.26 20.80
N GLY A 183 25.51 3.74 21.74
CA GLY A 183 25.44 4.24 23.11
C GLY A 183 26.16 3.36 24.14
N ASP A 184 26.27 3.86 25.37
CA ASP A 184 26.80 3.09 26.50
C ASP A 184 25.92 1.87 26.80
N ILE A 185 26.56 0.71 26.92
CA ILE A 185 25.88 -0.56 27.16
C ILE A 185 25.47 -0.64 28.63
N THR A 186 24.19 -0.38 28.91
CA THR A 186 23.61 -0.43 30.28
C THR A 186 23.03 -1.79 30.66
N TRP A 187 23.26 -2.84 29.87
CA TRP A 187 22.65 -4.16 30.04
C TRP A 187 23.68 -5.30 29.95
N ILE A 188 23.40 -6.40 30.65
CA ILE A 188 24.24 -7.61 30.65
C ILE A 188 23.65 -8.71 29.74
N ASN A 189 22.33 -8.76 29.58
CA ASN A 189 21.64 -9.75 28.74
C ASN A 189 20.52 -9.12 27.90
N GLU A 190 20.01 -9.85 26.90
CA GLU A 190 18.98 -9.36 25.98
C GLU A 190 17.66 -9.02 26.68
N LYS A 191 17.26 -9.80 27.69
CA LYS A 191 16.02 -9.55 28.45
C LYS A 191 16.13 -8.26 29.27
N ASN A 192 17.30 -8.01 29.84
CA ASN A 192 17.66 -6.81 30.59
C ASN A 192 17.68 -5.60 29.63
N ARG A 193 18.23 -5.74 28.42
CA ARG A 193 18.15 -4.70 27.38
C ARG A 193 16.71 -4.29 27.07
N GLN A 194 15.84 -5.27 26.83
CA GLN A 194 14.42 -5.01 26.56
C GLN A 194 13.70 -4.38 27.75
N PHE A 195 14.07 -4.78 28.97
CA PHE A 195 13.54 -4.20 30.20
C PHE A 195 14.00 -2.75 30.40
N ASN A 196 15.30 -2.45 30.26
CA ASN A 196 15.83 -1.10 30.33
C ASN A 196 15.20 -0.21 29.25
N ARG A 197 15.05 -0.73 28.01
CA ARG A 197 14.34 -0.02 26.94
C ARG A 197 12.88 0.26 27.27
N LYS A 198 12.21 -0.65 27.99
CA LYS A 198 10.85 -0.41 28.49
C LYS A 198 10.86 0.71 29.52
N LEU A 199 11.75 0.67 30.50
CA LEU A 199 11.89 1.73 31.51
C LEU A 199 12.15 3.09 30.86
N SER A 200 13.04 3.15 29.88
CA SER A 200 13.37 4.39 29.19
C SER A 200 12.15 5.04 28.54
N ARG A 201 11.25 4.26 27.93
CA ARG A 201 10.03 4.80 27.32
C ARG A 201 9.07 5.46 28.31
N TYR A 202 9.08 5.04 29.58
CA TYR A 202 8.14 5.54 30.60
C TYR A 202 8.76 6.58 31.52
N TYR A 203 10.04 6.45 31.84
CA TYR A 203 10.68 7.22 32.91
C TYR A 203 11.73 8.21 32.43
N ASP A 204 12.21 8.14 31.17
CA ASP A 204 13.24 9.07 30.70
C ASP A 204 12.81 10.53 30.78
N ASP A 205 11.52 10.82 30.56
CA ASP A 205 10.99 12.19 30.64
C ASP A 205 11.15 12.77 32.06
N VAL A 206 10.91 11.96 33.09
CA VAL A 206 11.00 12.37 34.50
C VAL A 206 12.44 12.28 35.03
N THR A 207 13.25 11.35 34.51
CA THR A 207 14.60 11.06 35.02
C THR A 207 15.72 11.74 34.24
N ARG A 208 15.38 12.57 33.24
CA ARG A 208 16.35 13.28 32.40
C ARG A 208 17.32 14.12 33.22
N GLU A 209 16.82 14.91 34.16
CA GLU A 209 17.65 15.76 35.02
C GLU A 209 18.62 14.93 35.87
N THR A 210 18.13 13.84 36.46
CA THR A 210 18.97 12.93 37.24
C THR A 210 20.07 12.30 36.37
N ARG A 211 19.74 11.89 35.14
CA ARG A 211 20.70 11.34 34.18
C ARG A 211 21.77 12.36 33.79
N GLU A 212 21.37 13.58 33.44
CA GLU A 212 22.30 14.67 33.12
C GLU A 212 23.21 14.99 34.31
N ASN A 213 22.68 14.98 35.54
CA ASN A 213 23.49 15.20 36.74
C ASN A 213 24.50 14.07 36.96
N PHE A 214 24.12 12.81 36.70
CA PHE A 214 25.07 11.68 36.71
C PHE A 214 26.17 11.85 35.65
N GLU A 215 25.81 12.24 34.43
CA GLU A 215 26.76 12.49 33.34
C GLU A 215 27.69 13.68 33.63
N ARG A 216 27.20 14.67 34.40
CA ARG A 216 27.99 15.82 34.87
C ARG A 216 28.86 15.52 36.10
N GLY A 217 28.84 14.29 36.63
CA GLY A 217 29.68 13.89 37.77
C GLY A 217 28.99 13.98 39.14
N ALA A 218 27.65 13.89 39.17
CA ALA A 218 26.82 13.87 40.38
C ALA A 218 27.02 15.09 41.31
N TYR A 219 27.32 16.26 40.73
CA TYR A 219 27.25 17.52 41.46
C TYR A 219 25.77 17.94 41.55
N LEU A 220 25.29 18.10 42.80
CA LEU A 220 23.98 18.66 43.12
C LEU A 220 23.86 20.10 42.61
#